data_AF-A0A4Q2LJF2-F1
#
_entry.id   AF-A0A4Q2LJF2-F1
#
_cell.length_a   1.000
_cell.length_b   1.000
_cell.length_c   1.000
_cell.angle_alpha   90.00
_cell.angle_beta   90.00
_cell.angle_gamma   90.00
#
_symmetry.space_group_name_H-M   'P 1'
#
loop_
_entity.id
_entity.type
_entity.pdbx_description
1 polymer ?
#
loop_
_entity_poly.entity_id
_entity_poly.type
_entity_poly.pdbx_seq_one_letter_code
_entity_poly.pdbx_strand_id
1 'polypeptide(L)'
;MIMLLMMDTLFPVATTADVVKVRIMLTDYKKALRRLRNAPAEQPLQIQALRNLERAVDAILDPEIRSIMQYRFIQGHPRKAAIIKFNLICARTLDRKIREGADSVANSLKTWGCI
;
A
#
# COMPACT_ATOMS: atom_id res chain seq x y z
N MET A 1 -8.01 13.11 -35.88
CA MET A 1 -8.99 13.05 -34.77
C MET A 1 -8.82 11.72 -34.06
N ILE A 2 -7.82 11.62 -33.17
CA ILE A 2 -7.44 10.40 -32.45
C ILE A 2 -7.44 10.76 -30.95
N MET A 3 -8.63 11.03 -30.41
CA MET A 3 -8.82 11.44 -29.03
C MET A 3 -9.99 10.63 -28.44
N LEU A 4 -9.96 9.30 -28.57
CA LEU A 4 -11.10 8.46 -28.18
C LEU A 4 -10.77 7.00 -27.82
N LEU A 5 -9.65 6.72 -27.15
CA LEU A 5 -9.35 5.35 -26.67
C LEU A 5 -8.66 5.28 -25.29
N MET A 6 -9.08 6.12 -24.34
CA MET A 6 -8.67 6.00 -22.93
C MET A 6 -9.87 6.27 -21.99
N MET A 7 -11.04 5.68 -22.30
CA MET A 7 -12.18 5.60 -21.37
C MET A 7 -12.36 4.15 -20.91
N ASP A 8 -11.29 3.51 -20.46
CA ASP A 8 -11.43 2.22 -19.79
C ASP A 8 -11.84 2.47 -18.32
N THR A 9 -13.16 2.60 -18.14
CA THR A 9 -13.92 2.68 -16.88
C THR A 9 -13.77 3.96 -16.05
N LEU A 10 -14.91 4.58 -15.70
CA LEU A 10 -14.99 5.77 -14.83
C LEU A 10 -14.39 5.52 -13.42
N PHE A 11 -14.24 4.24 -13.04
CA PHE A 11 -13.69 3.77 -11.77
C PHE A 11 -12.78 2.57 -12.05
N PRO A 12 -11.48 2.80 -12.33
CA PRO A 12 -10.56 1.72 -12.60
C PRO A 12 -10.36 0.85 -11.36
N VAL A 13 -10.65 -0.44 -11.49
CA VAL A 13 -10.46 -1.43 -10.42
C VAL A 13 -9.05 -2.01 -10.54
N ALA A 14 -8.37 -2.17 -9.41
CA ALA A 14 -7.06 -2.81 -9.38
C ALA A 14 -7.16 -4.27 -9.82
N THR A 15 -6.28 -4.66 -10.74
CA THR A 15 -6.16 -6.06 -11.15
C THR A 15 -5.40 -6.85 -10.09
N THR A 16 -5.47 -8.19 -10.15
CA THR A 16 -4.70 -9.06 -9.25
C THR A 16 -3.19 -8.80 -9.35
N ALA A 17 -2.68 -8.45 -10.53
CA ALA A 17 -1.28 -8.08 -10.74
C ALA A 17 -0.91 -6.78 -10.00
N ASP A 18 -1.80 -5.78 -10.02
CA ASP A 18 -1.62 -4.51 -9.31
C ASP A 18 -1.54 -4.73 -7.80
N VAL A 19 -2.44 -5.57 -7.26
CA VAL A 19 -2.43 -5.95 -5.84
C VAL A 19 -1.12 -6.62 -5.45
N VAL A 20 -0.62 -7.56 -6.27
CA VAL A 20 0.67 -8.23 -6.00
C VAL A 20 1.82 -7.23 -6.02
N LYS A 21 1.85 -6.33 -7.00
CA LYS A 21 2.84 -5.24 -7.10
C LYS A 21 2.82 -4.36 -5.85
N VAL A 22 1.65 -3.93 -5.41
CA VAL A 22 1.47 -3.12 -4.21
C VAL A 22 1.90 -3.86 -2.94
N ARG A 23 1.61 -5.16 -2.83
CA ARG A 23 2.09 -5.97 -1.69
C ARG A 23 3.61 -6.04 -1.61
N ILE A 24 4.28 -6.14 -2.75
CA ILE A 24 5.75 -6.08 -2.82
C ILE A 24 6.23 -4.70 -2.38
N MET A 25 5.63 -3.62 -2.91
CA MET A 25 5.95 -2.24 -2.53
C MET A 25 5.77 -1.99 -1.03
N LEU A 26 4.68 -2.45 -0.43
CA LEU A 26 4.41 -2.34 1.01
C LEU A 26 5.44 -3.12 1.84
N THR A 27 5.80 -4.32 1.41
CA THR A 27 6.77 -5.16 2.12
C THR A 27 8.18 -4.56 2.07
N ASP A 28 8.55 -3.96 0.94
CA ASP A 28 9.86 -3.32 0.75
C ASP A 28 9.89 -1.86 1.17
N TYR A 29 8.76 -1.26 1.55
CA TYR A 29 8.62 0.15 1.92
C TYR A 29 9.74 0.62 2.88
N LYS A 30 9.96 -0.08 3.99
CA LYS A 30 10.97 0.32 4.99
C LYS A 30 12.41 0.15 4.48
N LYS A 31 12.66 -0.81 3.57
CA LYS A 31 13.96 -0.95 2.91
C LYS A 31 14.18 0.19 1.91
N ALA A 32 13.15 0.53 1.12
CA ALA A 32 13.18 1.65 0.19
C ALA A 32 13.41 2.98 0.92
N LEU A 33 12.71 3.20 2.04
CA LEU A 33 12.90 4.38 2.89
C LEU A 33 14.33 4.49 3.43
N ARG A 34 14.92 3.37 3.88
CA ARG A 34 16.33 3.33 4.33
C ARG A 34 17.31 3.64 3.20
N ARG A 35 17.06 3.13 2.00
CA ARG A 35 17.89 3.43 0.82
C ARG A 35 17.86 4.92 0.49
N LEU A 36 16.67 5.52 0.46
CA LEU A 36 16.51 6.95 0.19
C LEU A 36 17.19 7.82 1.25
N ARG A 37 17.15 7.42 2.52
CA ARG A 37 17.84 8.15 3.60
C ARG A 37 19.36 8.16 3.45
N ASN A 38 19.93 7.08 2.92
CA ASN A 38 21.37 6.89 2.79
C ASN A 38 21.91 7.25 1.40
N ALA A 39 21.04 7.61 0.44
CA ALA A 39 21.45 7.94 -0.92
C ALA A 39 21.83 9.43 -1.03
N PRO A 40 22.91 9.76 -1.78
CA PRO A 40 23.20 11.15 -2.13
C PRO A 40 22.17 11.63 -3.17
N ALA A 41 21.38 12.64 -2.78
CA ALA A 41 20.53 13.51 -3.60
C ALA A 41 19.63 12.89 -4.71
N GLU A 42 18.32 13.20 -4.60
CA GLU A 42 17.36 13.31 -5.72
C GLU A 42 16.90 12.02 -6.42
N GLN A 43 16.04 11.25 -5.75
CA GLN A 43 15.08 10.36 -6.43
C GLN A 43 13.65 10.83 -6.16
N PRO A 44 13.24 12.00 -6.70
CA PRO A 44 11.94 12.62 -6.41
C PRO A 44 10.77 11.69 -6.74
N LEU A 45 10.89 10.88 -7.81
CA LEU A 45 9.88 9.90 -8.20
C LEU A 45 9.67 8.81 -7.14
N GLN A 46 10.74 8.31 -6.53
CA GLN A 46 10.64 7.28 -5.49
C GLN A 46 10.10 7.85 -4.18
N ILE A 47 10.50 9.06 -3.82
CA ILE A 47 9.94 9.77 -2.67
C ILE A 47 8.43 9.97 -2.87
N GLN A 48 8.02 10.39 -4.07
CA GLN A 48 6.61 10.57 -4.39
C GLN A 48 5.84 9.24 -4.34
N ALA A 49 6.42 8.16 -4.87
CA ALA A 49 5.80 6.84 -4.80
C ALA A 49 5.59 6.36 -3.35
N LEU A 50 6.57 6.56 -2.46
CA LEU A 50 6.41 6.23 -1.04
C LEU A 50 5.36 7.11 -0.34
N ARG A 51 5.33 8.41 -0.65
CA ARG A 51 4.29 9.32 -0.12
C ARG A 51 2.89 8.93 -0.61
N ASN A 52 2.75 8.52 -1.86
CA ASN A 52 1.48 8.03 -2.39
C ASN A 52 1.08 6.74 -1.68
N LEU A 53 2.02 5.84 -1.37
CA LEU A 53 1.75 4.62 -0.62
C LEU A 53 1.28 4.93 0.81
N GLU A 54 1.93 5.86 1.50
CA GLU A 54 1.52 6.34 2.83
C GLU A 54 0.10 6.92 2.80
N ARG A 55 -0.16 7.82 1.85
CA ARG A 55 -1.50 8.41 1.66
C ARG A 55 -2.56 7.36 1.35
N ALA A 56 -2.23 6.36 0.53
CA ALA A 56 -3.16 5.29 0.20
C ALA A 56 -3.49 4.42 1.43
N VAL A 57 -2.52 4.18 2.31
CA VAL A 57 -2.77 3.51 3.60
C VAL A 57 -3.65 4.38 4.50
N ASP A 58 -3.41 5.69 4.56
CA ASP A 58 -4.21 6.60 5.39
C ASP A 58 -5.66 6.76 4.89
N ALA A 59 -5.86 6.64 3.58
CA ALA A 59 -7.16 6.69 2.92
C ALA A 59 -8.04 5.44 3.15
N ILE A 60 -7.51 4.38 3.76
CA ILE A 60 -8.30 3.20 4.12
C ILE A 60 -9.42 3.60 5.09
N LEU A 61 -10.67 3.30 4.68
CA LEU A 61 -11.87 3.67 5.43
C LEU A 61 -12.00 2.93 6.77
N ASP A 62 -11.71 1.62 6.78
CA ASP A 62 -11.76 0.82 8.01
C ASP A 62 -10.55 1.17 8.91
N PRO A 63 -10.79 1.76 10.11
CA PRO A 63 -9.72 2.21 10.99
C PRO A 63 -8.89 1.05 11.55
N GLU A 64 -9.47 -0.14 11.72
CA GLU A 64 -8.76 -1.33 12.20
C GLU A 64 -7.78 -1.82 11.13
N ILE A 65 -8.24 -1.94 9.88
CA ILE A 65 -7.39 -2.32 8.74
C ILE A 65 -6.28 -1.29 8.55
N ARG A 66 -6.63 0.01 8.58
CA ARG A 66 -5.64 1.10 8.50
C ARG A 66 -4.56 0.96 9.57
N SER A 67 -4.96 0.75 10.84
CA SER A 67 -4.02 0.58 11.95
C SER A 67 -3.08 -0.62 11.76
N ILE A 68 -3.62 -1.74 11.29
CA ILE A 68 -2.85 -2.95 10.98
C ILE A 68 -1.83 -2.67 9.86
N MET A 69 -2.24 -2.01 8.79
CA MET A 69 -1.39 -1.69 7.64
C MET A 69 -0.29 -0.69 8.02
N GLN A 70 -0.62 0.36 8.78
CA GLN A 70 0.34 1.32 9.31
C GLN A 70 1.37 0.64 10.22
N TYR A 71 0.93 -0.19 11.17
CA TYR A 71 1.81 -0.87 12.11
C TYR A 71 2.74 -1.87 11.39
N ARG A 72 2.22 -2.67 10.46
CA ARG A 72 3.00 -3.72 9.80
C ARG A 72 3.95 -3.17 8.73
N PHE A 73 3.50 -2.25 7.89
CA PHE A 73 4.25 -1.83 6.70
C PHE A 73 4.93 -0.47 6.86
N ILE A 74 4.19 0.57 7.28
CA ILE A 74 4.74 1.93 7.41
C ILE A 74 5.74 1.99 8.57
N GLN A 75 5.34 1.50 9.75
CA GLN A 75 6.23 1.37 10.90
C GLN A 75 7.19 0.18 10.73
N GLY A 76 6.89 -0.75 9.82
CA GLY A 76 7.72 -1.90 9.44
C GLY A 76 8.01 -2.85 10.60
N HIS A 77 6.96 -3.22 11.35
CA HIS A 77 7.01 -4.28 12.35
C HIS A 77 6.80 -5.66 11.72
N PRO A 78 7.44 -6.72 12.24
CA PRO A 78 7.27 -8.07 11.72
C PRO A 78 5.86 -8.61 12.02
N ARG A 79 5.42 -9.60 11.23
CA ARG A 79 4.10 -10.25 11.40
C ARG A 79 3.85 -10.72 12.84
N LYS A 80 4.87 -11.30 13.49
CA LYS A 80 4.77 -11.78 14.88
C LYS A 80 4.40 -10.65 15.85
N ALA A 81 5.02 -9.47 15.67
CA ALA A 81 4.71 -8.31 16.50
C ALA A 81 3.28 -7.79 16.24
N ALA A 82 2.81 -7.84 14.99
CA ALA A 82 1.43 -7.47 14.67
C ALA A 82 0.42 -8.42 15.33
N ILE A 83 0.68 -9.73 15.35
CA ILE A 83 -0.19 -10.69 16.06
C ILE A 83 -0.27 -10.39 17.56
N ILE A 84 0.86 -10.04 18.18
CA ILE A 84 0.90 -9.71 19.62
C ILE A 84 0.14 -8.41 19.90
N LYS A 85 0.32 -7.38 19.05
CA LYS A 85 -0.34 -6.08 19.23
C LYS A 85 -1.84 -6.13 18.98
N PHE A 86 -2.28 -6.88 17.98
CA PHE A 86 -3.68 -7.08 17.63
C PHE A 86 -4.18 -8.44 18.14
N ASN A 87 -3.91 -8.74 19.41
CA ASN A 87 -4.22 -10.03 20.03
C ASN A 87 -5.72 -10.35 20.16
N LEU A 88 -6.59 -9.36 19.95
CA LEU A 88 -8.05 -9.52 19.92
C LEU A 88 -8.52 -10.28 18.68
N ILE A 89 -7.68 -10.39 17.63
CA ILE A 89 -7.99 -11.13 16.41
C ILE A 89 -7.01 -12.28 16.19
N CYS A 90 -7.51 -13.38 15.61
CA CYS A 90 -6.64 -14.50 15.29
C CYS A 90 -5.71 -14.18 14.10
N ALA A 91 -4.60 -14.91 13.98
CA ALA A 91 -3.61 -14.69 12.92
C ALA A 91 -4.22 -14.78 11.50
N ARG A 92 -5.22 -15.64 11.29
CA ARG A 92 -5.93 -15.77 10.00
C ARG A 92 -6.75 -14.52 9.69
N THR A 93 -7.40 -13.93 10.68
CA THR A 93 -8.15 -12.68 10.53
C THR A 93 -7.20 -11.52 10.25
N LEU A 94 -6.05 -11.46 10.92
CA LEU A 94 -5.01 -10.48 10.62
C LEU A 94 -4.54 -10.58 9.16
N ASP A 95 -4.24 -11.78 8.68
CA ASP A 95 -3.79 -11.98 7.29
C ASP A 95 -4.91 -11.70 6.27
N ARG A 96 -6.18 -11.89 6.63
CA ARG A 96 -7.33 -11.47 5.81
C ARG A 96 -7.43 -9.94 5.73
N LYS A 97 -7.41 -9.24 6.87
CA LYS A 97 -7.45 -7.77 6.93
C LYS A 97 -6.30 -7.12 6.17
N ILE A 98 -5.13 -7.75 6.18
CA ILE A 98 -3.98 -7.27 5.39
C ILE A 98 -4.20 -7.42 3.89
N ARG A 99 -4.86 -8.49 3.44
CA ARG A 99 -5.23 -8.63 2.02
C ARG A 99 -6.24 -7.56 1.62
N GLU A 100 -7.30 -7.40 2.40
CA GLU A 100 -8.32 -6.35 2.19
C GLU A 100 -7.69 -4.95 2.18
N GLY A 101 -6.75 -4.68 3.08
CA GLY A 101 -5.99 -3.43 3.11
C GLY A 101 -5.12 -3.24 1.86
N ALA A 102 -4.44 -4.30 1.39
CA ALA A 102 -3.64 -4.22 0.17
C ALA A 102 -4.50 -3.98 -1.08
N ASP A 103 -5.68 -4.61 -1.15
CA ASP A 103 -6.65 -4.39 -2.23
C ASP A 103 -7.13 -2.93 -2.24
N SER A 104 -7.45 -2.38 -1.07
CA SER A 104 -7.87 -0.98 -0.92
C SER A 104 -6.76 0.01 -1.32
N VAL A 105 -5.52 -0.25 -0.90
CA VAL A 105 -4.35 0.56 -1.30
C VAL A 105 -4.15 0.49 -2.82
N ALA A 106 -4.25 -0.70 -3.43
CA ALA A 106 -4.11 -0.86 -4.86
C ALA A 106 -5.19 -0.11 -5.63
N ASN A 107 -6.45 -0.20 -5.20
CA ASN A 107 -7.54 0.57 -5.80
C ASN A 107 -7.32 2.08 -5.69
N SER A 108 -6.82 2.55 -4.54
CA SER A 108 -6.52 3.97 -4.33
C SER A 108 -5.42 4.46 -5.27
N LEU A 109 -4.32 3.71 -5.36
CA LEU A 109 -3.20 4.04 -6.25
C LEU A 109 -3.59 3.99 -7.74
N LYS A 110 -4.43 3.02 -8.13
CA LYS A 110 -5.00 2.91 -9.48
C LYS A 110 -5.86 4.13 -9.82
N THR A 111 -6.73 4.52 -8.88
CA THR A 111 -7.61 5.70 -9.02
C THR A 111 -6.81 6.98 -9.17
N TRP A 112 -5.65 7.08 -8.53
CA TRP A 112 -4.75 8.23 -8.65
C TRP A 112 -3.79 8.17 -9.85
N GLY A 113 -3.88 7.14 -10.70
CA GLY A 113 -2.99 6.95 -11.85
C GLY A 113 -1.53 6.66 -11.47
N CYS A 114 -1.28 6.13 -10.27
CA CYS A 114 0.05 5.82 -9.78
C CYS A 114 0.53 4.42 -10.16
N ILE A 115 -0.40 3.51 -10.52
CA ILE A 115 -0.14 2.14 -10.96
C ILE A 115 -1.07 1.71 -12.09
#